data_AF-S9SNT2-F1
#
_entry.id   AF-S9SNT2-F1
#
_cell.length_a   1.000
_cell.length_b   1.000
_cell.length_c   1.000
_cell.angle_alpha   90.00
_cell.angle_beta   90.00
_cell.angle_gamma   90.00
#
_symmetry.space_group_name_H-M   'P 1'
#
loop_
_entity.id
_entity.type
_entity.pdbx_description
1 polymer ?
#
loop_
_entity_poly.entity_id
_entity_poly.type
_entity_poly.pdbx_seq_one_letter_code
_entity_poly.pdbx_strand_id
1 'polypeptide(L)'
;MNCTCNQCKHEFDIDVQSRVLFDDVEEMYFTCPKCSEHYRVTVSNTDIRKKIKQIQKATADGNVNRMKKLKKQVNKMVEDLKEEVKNHG
;
A
#
# COMPACT_ATOMS: atom_id res chain seq x y z
N MET A 1 -3.66 -2.70 17.43
CA MET A 1 -2.22 -2.91 17.16
C MET A 1 -1.61 -1.55 17.36
N ASN A 2 -0.95 -1.35 18.50
CA ASN A 2 -0.45 -0.03 18.88
C ASN A 2 0.84 0.29 18.12
N CYS A 3 0.97 1.53 17.66
CA CYS A 3 2.17 2.05 17.04
C CYS A 3 2.63 3.32 17.77
N THR A 4 3.94 3.54 17.77
CA THR A 4 4.55 4.73 18.39
C THR A 4 4.94 5.70 17.29
N CYS A 5 4.49 6.96 17.38
CA CYS A 5 4.87 8.00 16.44
C CYS A 5 6.40 8.22 16.49
N ASN A 6 7.05 8.22 15.32
CA ASN A 6 8.49 8.46 15.25
C ASN A 6 8.87 9.89 15.67
N GLN A 7 7.99 10.87 15.42
CA GLN A 7 8.21 12.29 15.74
C GLN A 7 7.92 12.60 17.21
N CYS A 8 6.67 12.40 17.66
CA CYS A 8 6.22 12.86 18.98
C CYS A 8 6.16 11.78 20.05
N LYS A 9 6.53 10.53 19.71
CA LYS A 9 6.53 9.36 20.60
C LYS A 9 5.17 8.99 21.22
N HIS A 10 4.09 9.58 20.73
CA HIS A 10 2.74 9.21 21.15
C HIS A 10 2.38 7.81 20.65
N GLU A 11 1.78 7.00 21.51
CA GLU A 11 1.24 5.69 21.16
C GLU A 11 -0.22 5.83 20.73
N PHE A 12 -0.58 5.21 19.60
CA PHE A 12 -1.93 5.23 19.06
C PHE A 12 -2.18 3.98 18.19
N ASP A 13 -3.44 3.61 18.04
CA ASP A 13 -3.82 2.56 17.08
C ASP A 13 -3.76 3.10 15.65
N ILE A 14 -3.24 2.28 14.72
CA ILE A 14 -3.20 2.63 13.31
C ILE A 14 -4.61 2.52 12.72
N ASP A 15 -5.16 3.66 12.30
CA ASP A 15 -6.34 3.74 11.45
C ASP A 15 -5.91 4.07 10.01
N VAL A 16 -5.96 3.06 9.13
CA VAL A 16 -5.51 3.20 7.74
C VAL A 16 -6.62 3.82 6.91
N GLN A 17 -6.33 5.00 6.39
CA GLN A 17 -7.17 5.74 5.45
C GLN A 17 -6.68 5.52 4.01
N SER A 18 -7.54 5.85 3.06
CA SER A 18 -7.22 5.84 1.64
C SER A 18 -7.68 7.12 0.98
N ARG A 19 -6.88 7.67 0.07
CA ARG A 19 -7.26 8.82 -0.76
C ARG A 19 -6.82 8.60 -2.20
N VAL A 20 -7.58 9.14 -3.14
CA VAL A 20 -7.16 9.22 -4.55
C VAL A 20 -6.11 10.33 -4.68
N LEU A 21 -5.01 10.03 -5.36
CA LEU A 21 -3.97 11.01 -5.70
C LEU A 21 -4.26 11.64 -7.06
N PHE A 22 -4.38 10.82 -8.10
CA PHE A 22 -4.70 11.20 -9.48
C PHE A 22 -5.21 9.97 -10.24
N ASP A 23 -5.99 10.18 -11.29
CA ASP A 23 -6.58 9.13 -12.12
C ASP A 23 -7.21 8.00 -11.28
N ASP A 24 -6.67 6.77 -11.37
CA ASP A 24 -7.08 5.61 -10.59
C ASP A 24 -6.06 5.21 -9.49
N VAL A 25 -5.10 6.09 -9.21
CA VAL A 25 -4.02 5.90 -8.23
C VAL A 25 -4.49 6.36 -6.86
N GLU A 26 -4.42 5.43 -5.90
CA GLU A 26 -4.79 5.64 -4.51
C GLU A 26 -3.58 5.47 -3.58
N GLU A 27 -3.50 6.32 -2.57
CA GLU A 27 -2.58 6.19 -1.44
C GLU A 27 -3.32 5.64 -0.23
N MET A 28 -2.76 4.61 0.39
CA MET A 28 -3.14 4.19 1.73
C MET A 28 -2.16 4.81 2.73
N TYR A 29 -2.68 5.50 3.74
CA TYR A 29 -1.88 6.23 4.72
C TYR A 29 -2.53 6.21 6.09
N PHE A 30 -1.79 6.61 7.12
CA PHE A 30 -2.33 6.94 8.43
C PHE A 30 -1.62 8.17 8.97
N THR A 31 -2.26 8.89 9.89
CA THR A 31 -1.71 10.11 10.49
C THR A 31 -1.62 9.97 11.99
N CYS A 32 -0.53 10.45 12.59
CA CYS A 32 -0.47 10.55 14.04
C CYS A 32 -1.55 11.54 14.54
N PRO A 33 -2.45 11.15 15.46
CA PRO A 33 -3.54 12.02 15.92
C PRO A 33 -3.04 13.20 16.76
N LYS A 34 -1.81 13.14 17.28
CA LYS A 34 -1.24 14.18 18.14
C LYS A 34 -0.44 15.23 17.37
N CYS A 35 0.38 14.82 16.42
CA CYS A 35 1.28 15.74 15.69
C CYS A 35 1.00 15.81 14.19
N SER A 36 -0.02 15.10 13.70
CA SER A 36 -0.42 15.05 12.28
C SER A 36 0.66 14.53 11.32
N GLU A 37 1.68 13.83 11.83
CA GLU A 37 2.69 13.21 10.97
C GLU A 37 2.04 12.19 10.04
N HIS A 38 2.28 12.32 8.73
CA HIS A 38 1.70 11.50 7.68
C HIS A 38 2.60 10.31 7.35
N TYR A 39 2.06 9.10 7.45
CA TYR A 39 2.75 7.86 7.13
C TYR A 39 2.09 7.17 5.94
N ARG A 40 2.79 7.16 4.79
CA ARG A 40 2.38 6.41 3.60
C ARG A 40 2.63 4.92 3.79
N VAL A 41 1.58 4.11 3.71
CA VAL A 41 1.66 2.64 3.77
C VAL A 41 2.00 2.09 2.40
N THR A 42 1.21 2.43 1.38
CA THR A 42 1.43 1.99 0.00
C THR A 42 0.69 2.89 -0.98
N VAL A 43 1.05 2.78 -2.24
CA VAL A 43 0.24 3.25 -3.37
C VAL A 43 -0.29 2.05 -4.13
N SER A 44 -1.42 2.23 -4.81
CA SER A 44 -2.07 1.18 -5.58
C SER A 44 -2.90 1.79 -6.71
N ASN A 45 -3.16 1.00 -7.75
CA ASN A 45 -4.07 1.35 -8.83
C ASN A 45 -4.98 0.16 -9.14
N THR A 46 -5.87 0.32 -10.11
CA THR A 46 -6.84 -0.73 -10.47
C THR A 46 -6.17 -2.04 -10.91
N ASP A 47 -5.06 -1.97 -11.63
CA ASP A 47 -4.38 -3.15 -12.14
C ASP A 47 -3.56 -3.90 -11.09
N ILE A 48 -2.93 -3.18 -10.17
CA ILE A 48 -2.31 -3.76 -8.97
C ILE A 48 -3.38 -4.49 -8.14
N ARG A 49 -4.53 -3.85 -7.90
CA ARG A 49 -5.66 -4.46 -7.16
C ARG A 49 -6.15 -5.74 -7.84
N LYS A 50 -6.29 -5.76 -9.16
CA LYS A 50 -6.65 -6.97 -9.93
C LYS A 50 -5.62 -8.10 -9.73
N LYS A 51 -4.32 -7.79 -9.78
CA LYS A 51 -3.27 -8.81 -9.58
C LYS A 51 -3.20 -9.31 -8.14
N ILE A 52 -3.44 -8.47 -7.14
CA ILE A 52 -3.56 -8.91 -5.75
C ILE A 52 -4.70 -9.93 -5.59
N LYS A 53 -5.85 -9.71 -6.23
CA LYS A 53 -6.94 -10.71 -6.26
C LYS A 53 -6.49 -12.04 -6.90
N GLN A 54 -5.66 -11.99 -7.95
CA GLN A 54 -5.09 -13.20 -8.55
C GLN A 54 -4.08 -13.89 -7.62
N ILE A 55 -3.32 -13.15 -6.82
CA ILE A 55 -2.43 -13.71 -5.79
C ILE A 55 -3.28 -14.44 -4.75
N GLN A 56 -4.33 -13.80 -4.23
CA GLN A 56 -5.25 -14.41 -3.25
C GLN A 56 -5.85 -15.72 -3.78
N LYS A 57 -6.30 -15.71 -5.04
CA LYS A 57 -6.79 -16.93 -5.70
C LYS A 57 -5.70 -18.00 -5.79
N ALA A 58 -4.51 -17.66 -6.27
CA ALA A 58 -3.40 -18.61 -6.36
C ALA A 58 -2.96 -19.17 -4.99
N THR A 59 -3.06 -18.37 -3.93
CA THR A 59 -2.81 -18.81 -2.54
C THR A 59 -3.88 -19.78 -2.07
N ALA A 60 -5.17 -19.48 -2.31
CA ALA A 60 -6.27 -20.37 -1.97
C ALA A 60 -6.19 -21.70 -2.73
N ASP A 61 -5.77 -21.66 -4.00
CA ASP A 61 -5.57 -22.84 -4.85
C ASP A 61 -4.29 -23.64 -4.50
N GLY A 62 -3.47 -23.18 -3.54
CA GLY A 62 -2.19 -23.81 -3.18
C GLY A 62 -1.10 -23.70 -4.26
N ASN A 63 -1.30 -22.87 -5.29
CA ASN A 63 -0.36 -22.72 -6.41
C ASN A 63 0.78 -21.74 -6.07
N VAL A 64 1.76 -22.24 -5.32
CA VAL A 64 2.91 -21.46 -4.81
C VAL A 64 3.72 -20.81 -5.95
N ASN A 65 3.92 -21.49 -7.06
CA ASN A 65 4.72 -20.97 -8.19
C ASN A 65 4.01 -19.80 -8.87
N ARG A 66 2.71 -19.92 -9.14
CA ARG A 66 1.90 -18.82 -9.69
C ARG A 66 1.85 -17.65 -8.72
N MET A 67 1.63 -17.91 -7.43
CA MET A 67 1.65 -16.89 -6.38
C MET A 67 2.97 -16.12 -6.37
N LYS A 68 4.12 -16.80 -6.37
CA LYS A 68 5.45 -16.16 -6.39
C LYS A 68 5.65 -15.28 -7.63
N LYS A 69 5.26 -15.78 -8.81
CA LYS A 69 5.35 -15.02 -10.07
C LYS A 69 4.50 -13.75 -10.02
N LEU A 70 3.26 -13.85 -9.54
CA LEU A 70 2.35 -12.71 -9.42
C LEU A 70 2.85 -11.70 -8.38
N LYS A 71 3.37 -12.16 -7.22
CA LYS A 71 4.00 -11.27 -6.22
C LYS A 71 5.15 -10.46 -6.80
N LYS A 72 6.03 -11.09 -7.59
CA LYS A 72 7.14 -10.38 -8.26
C LYS A 72 6.63 -9.31 -9.23
N GLN A 73 5.55 -9.59 -9.96
CA GLN A 73 4.93 -8.59 -10.86
C GLN A 73 4.32 -7.43 -10.09
N VAL A 74 3.55 -7.72 -9.04
CA VAL A 74 2.93 -6.68 -8.20
C VAL A 74 3.98 -5.79 -7.56
N ASN A 75 5.04 -6.37 -7.02
CA ASN A 75 6.13 -5.58 -6.43
C ASN A 75 6.75 -4.62 -7.45
N LYS A 76 7.02 -5.08 -8.68
CA LYS A 76 7.54 -4.21 -9.73
C LYS A 76 6.57 -3.07 -10.04
N MET A 77 5.28 -3.38 -10.24
CA MET A 77 4.27 -2.37 -10.54
C MET A 77 4.09 -1.34 -9.41
N VAL A 78 4.20 -1.76 -8.15
CA VAL A 78 4.14 -0.85 -7.00
C VAL A 78 5.35 0.08 -6.98
N GLU A 79 6.55 -0.41 -7.31
CA GLU A 79 7.74 0.46 -7.41
C GLU A 79 7.62 1.46 -8.56
N ASP A 80 7.20 1.01 -9.75
CA ASP A 80 6.97 1.88 -10.91
C ASP A 80 5.94 2.99 -10.54
N LEU A 81 4.84 2.60 -9.87
CA LEU A 81 3.81 3.54 -9.42
C LEU A 81 4.30 4.52 -8.33
N LYS A 82 5.22 4.09 -7.45
CA LYS A 82 5.83 5.00 -6.46
C LYS A 82 6.68 6.07 -7.13
N GLU A 83 7.35 5.75 -8.23
CA GLU A 83 8.11 6.73 -9.02
C GLU A 83 7.18 7.73 -9.70
N GLU A 84 6.09 7.26 -10.31
CA GLU A 84 5.07 8.13 -10.92
C GLU A 84 4.48 9.12 -9.89
N VAL A 85 4.13 8.63 -8.69
CA VAL A 85 3.62 9.50 -7.62
C VAL A 85 4.64 10.54 -7.16
N LYS A 86 5.94 10.23 -7.16
CA LYS A 86 6.98 11.22 -6.84
C LYS A 86 7.12 12.29 -7.91
N ASN A 87 6.84 11.96 -9.17
CA ASN A 87 6.92 12.90 -10.28
C ASN A 87 5.66 13.78 -10.42
N HIS A 88 4.56 13.38 -9.78
CA HIS A 88 3.27 14.10 -9.77
C HIS A 88 3.01 14.96 -8.53
N GLY A 89 3.85 14.87 -7.49
CA GLY A 89 3.74 15.65 -6.25
C GLY A 89 4.80 16.74 -6.16
#